data_AF-A0A398CMZ8-F1
#
_entry.id   AF-A0A398CMZ8-F1
#
_cell.length_a   1.000
_cell.length_b   1.000
_cell.length_c   1.000
_cell.angle_alpha   90.00
_cell.angle_beta   90.00
_cell.angle_gamma   90.00
#
_symmetry.space_group_name_H-M   'P 1'
#
loop_
_entity.id
_entity.type
_entity.pdbx_description
1 polymer ?
#
loop_
_entity_poly.entity_id
_entity_poly.type
_entity_poly.pdbx_seq_one_letter_code
_entity_poly.pdbx_strand_id
1 'polypeptide(L)'
;ERVEVKPLRKDSEVGAGLMKDGRHVSLTLTEEQTEKLLKQVNKAYNTEINDILLTALGLAIGEWNDSKQAAIELEGHGREEIGHEVDISRTVGWFTTQYPVILEMEQSRELSYQIKTVKEHLRRIPNKGIGYGLLKYGKAAAEGGHGS
;
A
#
# COMPACT_ATOMS: atom_id res chain seq x y z
N GLU A 1 10.13 2.84 -16.15
CA GLU A 1 9.27 2.07 -17.08
C GLU A 1 7.84 2.11 -16.53
N ARG A 2 6.83 2.35 -17.37
CA ARG A 2 5.43 2.42 -16.91
C ARG A 2 4.88 1.01 -16.92
N VAL A 3 4.55 0.47 -15.75
CA VAL A 3 3.92 -0.86 -15.66
C VAL A 3 2.43 -0.70 -15.97
N GLU A 4 1.95 -1.38 -17.01
CA GLU A 4 0.52 -1.45 -17.31
C GLU A 4 -0.14 -2.54 -16.47
N VAL A 5 -1.12 -2.16 -15.66
CA VAL A 5 -1.90 -3.08 -14.84
C VAL A 5 -3.35 -3.07 -15.31
N LYS A 6 -3.94 -4.26 -15.45
CA LYS A 6 -5.35 -4.44 -15.84
C LYS A 6 -6.26 -3.67 -14.89
N PRO A 7 -7.20 -2.84 -15.38
CA PRO A 7 -8.15 -2.14 -14.52
C PRO A 7 -9.02 -3.15 -13.77
N LEU A 8 -9.52 -2.73 -12.61
CA LEU A 8 -10.49 -3.52 -11.84
C LEU A 8 -11.80 -3.65 -12.62
N ARG A 9 -12.42 -4.84 -12.53
CA ARG A 9 -13.78 -5.09 -13.03
C ARG A 9 -14.76 -4.07 -12.44
N LYS A 10 -15.74 -3.66 -13.25
CA LYS A 10 -16.82 -2.77 -12.84
C LYS A 10 -18.13 -3.42 -13.22
N ASP A 11 -19.12 -3.33 -12.34
CA ASP A 11 -20.46 -3.85 -12.62
C ASP A 11 -21.22 -2.97 -13.61
N SER A 12 -20.90 -1.68 -13.67
CA SER A 12 -21.49 -0.71 -14.60
C SER A 12 -20.54 0.44 -14.91
N GLU A 13 -20.76 1.08 -16.07
CA GLU A 13 -20.15 2.38 -16.36
C GLU A 13 -20.90 3.47 -15.60
N VAL A 14 -20.24 4.03 -14.59
CA VAL A 14 -20.73 5.20 -13.85
C VAL A 14 -20.02 6.43 -14.40
N GLY A 15 -20.75 7.52 -14.60
CA GLY A 15 -20.20 8.83 -14.97
C GLY A 15 -19.38 9.44 -13.82
N ALA A 16 -19.67 10.69 -13.44
CA ALA A 16 -18.98 11.31 -12.31
C ALA A 16 -19.49 10.72 -10.97
N GLY A 17 -18.71 9.83 -10.35
CA GLY A 17 -18.97 9.36 -8.99
C GLY A 17 -18.59 10.43 -7.96
N LEU A 18 -19.54 10.88 -7.14
CA LEU A 18 -19.28 11.82 -6.05
C LEU A 18 -18.95 11.04 -4.76
N MET A 19 -18.22 11.66 -3.83
CA MET A 19 -17.91 11.03 -2.53
C MET A 19 -19.17 10.55 -1.78
N LYS A 20 -20.30 11.28 -1.92
CA LYS A 20 -21.59 10.91 -1.32
C LYS A 20 -22.21 9.62 -1.88
N ASP A 21 -21.80 9.22 -3.09
CA ASP A 21 -22.26 8.02 -3.76
C ASP A 21 -21.49 6.78 -3.28
N GLY A 22 -20.39 6.99 -2.54
CA GLY A 22 -19.63 5.95 -1.89
C GLY A 22 -20.48 5.14 -0.89
N ARG A 23 -20.20 3.84 -0.84
CA ARG A 23 -20.71 2.92 0.17
C ARG A 23 -19.52 2.19 0.78
N HIS A 24 -19.65 1.83 2.06
CA HIS A 24 -18.61 1.12 2.79
C HIS A 24 -19.14 -0.24 3.25
N VAL A 25 -18.34 -1.28 3.04
CA VAL A 25 -18.56 -2.61 3.58
C VAL A 25 -17.36 -2.95 4.46
N SER A 26 -17.63 -3.33 5.69
CA SER A 26 -16.60 -3.65 6.69
C SER A 26 -16.70 -5.12 7.09
N LEU A 27 -15.53 -5.75 7.29
CA LEU A 27 -15.39 -7.09 7.83
C LEU A 27 -14.49 -7.01 9.07
N THR A 28 -14.80 -7.80 10.09
CA THR A 28 -14.07 -7.80 11.36
C THR A 28 -13.65 -9.22 11.70
N LEU A 29 -12.40 -9.37 12.12
CA LEU A 29 -11.88 -10.63 12.68
C LEU A 29 -12.33 -10.79 14.13
N THR A 30 -12.51 -12.03 14.58
CA THR A 30 -12.71 -12.28 16.01
C THR A 30 -11.47 -11.89 16.82
N GLU A 31 -11.62 -11.74 18.13
CA GLU A 31 -10.50 -11.46 19.03
C GLU A 31 -9.40 -12.53 18.92
N GLU A 32 -9.79 -13.81 18.90
CA GLU A 32 -8.85 -14.93 18.74
C GLU A 32 -8.10 -14.89 17.41
N GLN A 33 -8.79 -14.58 16.31
CA GLN A 33 -8.17 -14.44 14.99
C GLN A 33 -7.18 -13.26 14.96
N THR A 34 -7.56 -12.14 15.58
CA THR A 34 -6.73 -10.94 15.67
C THR A 34 -5.49 -11.20 16.54
N GLU A 35 -5.63 -11.92 17.65
CA GLU A 35 -4.51 -12.29 18.50
C GLU A 35 -3.51 -13.18 17.76
N LYS A 36 -4.00 -14.19 17.03
CA LYS A 36 -3.16 -15.06 16.20
C LYS A 36 -2.41 -14.25 15.15
N LEU A 37 -3.10 -13.33 14.47
CA LEU A 37 -2.51 -12.45 13.46
C LEU A 37 -1.39 -11.57 14.02
N LEU A 38 -1.60 -10.97 15.19
CA LEU A 38 -0.62 -10.07 15.81
C LEU A 38 0.58 -10.80 16.42
N LYS A 39 0.35 -11.93 17.11
CA LYS A 39 1.38 -12.58 17.95
C LYS A 39 2.06 -13.80 17.33
N GLN A 40 1.37 -14.53 16.46
CA GLN A 40 1.81 -15.86 16.01
C GLN A 40 2.29 -15.84 14.54
N VAL A 41 1.52 -15.20 13.66
CA VAL A 41 1.79 -15.22 12.21
C VAL A 41 3.14 -14.58 11.85
N ASN A 42 3.47 -13.45 12.47
CA ASN A 42 4.70 -12.71 12.15
C ASN A 42 5.99 -13.46 12.50
N LYS A 43 5.94 -14.39 13.47
CA LYS A 43 7.12 -15.17 13.89
C LYS A 43 7.56 -16.18 12.84
N ALA A 44 6.63 -16.74 12.06
CA ALA A 44 6.93 -17.80 11.10
C ALA A 44 7.78 -17.30 9.91
N TYR A 45 7.61 -16.03 9.51
CA TYR A 45 8.26 -15.46 8.33
C TYR A 45 9.03 -14.16 8.60
N ASN A 46 9.11 -13.72 9.86
CA ASN A 46 9.68 -12.43 10.26
C ASN A 46 9.09 -11.27 9.43
N THR A 47 7.75 -11.24 9.37
CA THR A 47 6.94 -10.28 8.61
C THR A 47 6.42 -9.16 9.50
N GLU A 48 6.02 -8.06 8.87
CA GLU A 48 5.15 -7.06 9.47
C GLU A 48 3.68 -7.38 9.16
N ILE A 49 2.75 -6.75 9.90
CA ILE A 49 1.31 -6.92 9.67
C ILE A 49 0.91 -6.60 8.22
N ASN A 50 1.54 -5.57 7.63
CA ASN A 50 1.26 -5.15 6.26
C ASN A 50 1.62 -6.23 5.24
N ASP A 51 2.68 -7.01 5.45
CA ASP A 51 3.06 -8.08 4.52
C ASP A 51 1.91 -9.10 4.38
N ILE A 52 1.29 -9.45 5.51
CA ILE A 52 0.20 -10.43 5.57
C ILE A 52 -1.08 -9.86 4.97
N LEU A 53 -1.47 -8.64 5.37
CA LEU A 53 -2.68 -7.98 4.86
C LEU A 53 -2.59 -7.73 3.35
N LEU A 54 -1.43 -7.31 2.85
CA LEU A 54 -1.22 -7.05 1.44
C LEU A 54 -1.15 -8.34 0.61
N THR A 55 -0.60 -9.42 1.18
CA THR A 55 -0.69 -10.74 0.54
C THR A 55 -2.15 -11.18 0.40
N ALA A 56 -2.94 -11.06 1.47
CA ALA A 56 -4.37 -11.41 1.43
C ALA A 56 -5.15 -10.54 0.44
N LEU A 57 -4.88 -9.23 0.41
CA LEU A 57 -5.49 -8.30 -0.54
C LEU A 57 -5.14 -8.66 -1.99
N GLY A 58 -3.87 -8.93 -2.27
CA GLY A 58 -3.40 -9.33 -3.60
C GLY A 58 -4.09 -10.60 -4.10
N LEU A 59 -4.21 -11.62 -3.23
CA LEU A 59 -4.90 -12.87 -3.55
C LEU A 59 -6.39 -12.62 -3.84
N ALA A 60 -7.07 -11.85 -2.99
CA ALA A 60 -8.50 -11.55 -3.15
C ALA A 60 -8.78 -10.78 -4.45
N ILE A 61 -7.98 -9.75 -4.76
CA ILE A 61 -8.10 -9.00 -6.01
C ILE A 61 -7.79 -9.89 -7.20
N GLY A 62 -6.75 -10.74 -7.09
CA GLY A 62 -6.35 -11.60 -8.19
C GLY A 62 -7.42 -12.62 -8.57
N GLU A 63 -8.07 -13.21 -7.57
CA GLU A 63 -9.19 -14.14 -7.74
C GLU A 63 -10.40 -13.41 -8.35
N TRP A 64 -10.78 -12.27 -7.78
CA TRP A 64 -11.95 -11.51 -8.24
C TRP A 64 -11.78 -10.89 -9.64
N ASN A 65 -10.59 -10.36 -9.94
CA ASN A 65 -10.32 -9.64 -11.19
C ASN A 65 -9.83 -10.55 -12.33
N ASP A 66 -9.49 -11.81 -12.03
CA ASP A 66 -8.74 -12.72 -12.91
C ASP A 66 -7.48 -12.01 -13.45
N SER A 67 -6.62 -11.63 -12.51
CA SER A 67 -5.38 -10.89 -12.77
C SER A 67 -4.28 -11.37 -11.83
N LYS A 68 -3.05 -11.43 -12.34
CA LYS A 68 -1.86 -11.71 -11.53
C LYS A 68 -1.25 -10.46 -10.91
N GLN A 69 -1.70 -9.28 -11.30
CA GLN A 69 -1.19 -8.00 -10.82
C GLN A 69 -2.31 -7.13 -10.27
N ALA A 70 -2.03 -6.46 -9.16
CA ALA A 70 -2.89 -5.44 -8.57
C ALA A 70 -2.06 -4.20 -8.23
N ALA A 71 -2.40 -3.06 -8.84
CA ALA A 71 -1.82 -1.78 -8.49
C ALA A 71 -2.61 -1.16 -7.34
N ILE A 72 -1.93 -0.81 -6.28
CA ILE A 72 -2.51 -0.20 -5.08
C ILE A 72 -1.69 1.03 -4.69
N GLU A 73 -2.36 2.00 -4.08
CA GLU A 73 -1.71 3.13 -3.43
C GLU A 73 -1.59 2.82 -1.93
N LEU A 74 -0.36 2.79 -1.43
CA LEU A 74 -0.09 2.58 -0.01
C LEU A 74 0.12 3.90 0.69
N GLU A 75 -0.45 4.01 1.88
CA GLU A 75 -0.23 5.14 2.77
C GLU A 75 0.79 4.76 3.86
N GLY A 76 1.77 5.65 4.06
CA GLY A 76 2.71 5.58 5.17
C GLY A 76 2.52 6.76 6.13
N HIS A 77 2.87 6.58 7.39
CA HIS A 77 2.82 7.63 8.41
C HIS A 77 3.63 8.88 8.04
N GLY A 78 4.68 8.69 7.23
CA GLY A 78 5.60 9.75 6.76
C GLY A 78 6.45 10.38 7.86
N ARG A 79 6.58 9.69 9.00
CA ARG A 79 7.50 10.03 10.08
C ARG A 79 8.74 9.14 10.06
N GLU A 80 9.22 8.85 8.86
CA GLU A 80 10.46 8.11 8.65
C GLU A 80 11.65 9.05 8.93
N GLU A 81 12.79 8.51 9.35
CA GLU A 81 14.00 9.31 9.58
C GLU A 81 14.57 9.80 8.23
N ILE A 82 14.27 11.05 7.87
CA ILE A 82 14.82 11.70 6.67
C ILE A 82 16.02 12.54 7.08
N GLY A 83 17.20 11.91 7.13
CA GLY A 83 18.45 12.58 7.49
C GLY A 83 18.72 12.64 8.99
N HIS A 84 19.89 13.18 9.33
CA HIS A 84 20.32 13.28 10.72
C HIS A 84 19.71 14.55 11.33
N GLU A 85 19.07 14.42 12.50
CA GLU A 85 18.70 15.49 13.48
C GLU A 85 17.24 15.99 13.57
N VAL A 86 16.27 15.45 12.83
CA VAL A 86 14.87 15.94 12.92
C VAL A 86 13.93 14.92 13.59
N ASP A 87 13.61 15.15 14.87
CA ASP A 87 12.59 14.38 15.61
C ASP A 87 11.20 15.01 15.42
N ILE A 88 10.35 14.32 14.67
CA ILE A 88 8.95 14.69 14.42
C ILE A 88 7.96 13.79 15.15
N SER A 89 8.39 12.98 16.12
CA SER A 89 7.51 12.05 16.84
C SER A 89 6.34 12.74 17.57
N ARG A 90 6.52 14.00 17.97
CA ARG A 90 5.54 14.80 18.74
C ARG A 90 4.96 16.00 18.00
N THR A 91 5.18 16.09 16.69
CA THR A 91 4.73 17.22 15.86
C THR A 91 3.36 16.94 15.23
N VAL A 92 2.40 17.82 15.47
CA VAL A 92 1.10 17.79 14.78
C VAL A 92 1.24 18.39 13.39
N GLY A 93 0.74 17.69 12.38
CA GLY A 93 0.81 18.08 10.97
C GLY A 93 0.38 16.94 10.06
N TRP A 94 0.19 17.23 8.78
CA TRP A 94 -0.15 16.21 7.78
C TRP A 94 1.14 15.62 7.19
N PHE A 95 1.58 14.50 7.77
CA PHE A 95 2.81 13.81 7.34
C PHE A 95 2.56 12.63 6.39
N THR A 96 1.31 12.21 6.18
CA THR A 96 0.95 11.04 5.37
C THR A 96 1.65 11.05 4.01
N THR A 97 2.32 9.94 3.70
CA THR A 97 2.95 9.68 2.41
C THR A 97 2.09 8.71 1.63
N GLN A 98 2.04 8.87 0.30
CA GLN A 98 1.33 7.96 -0.60
C GLN A 98 2.30 7.50 -1.69
N TYR A 99 2.36 6.20 -1.96
CA TYR A 99 3.21 5.64 -3.02
C TYR A 99 2.56 4.40 -3.66
N PRO A 100 2.72 4.22 -4.98
CA PRO A 100 2.17 3.07 -5.67
C PRO A 100 2.99 1.80 -5.39
N VAL A 101 2.30 0.69 -5.20
CA VAL A 101 2.88 -0.66 -5.13
C VAL A 101 2.12 -1.58 -6.06
N ILE A 102 2.84 -2.47 -6.74
CA ILE A 102 2.26 -3.50 -7.59
C ILE A 102 2.43 -4.84 -6.88
N LEU A 103 1.32 -5.43 -6.48
CA LEU A 103 1.28 -6.76 -5.90
C LEU A 103 1.22 -7.77 -7.05
N GLU A 104 2.24 -8.64 -7.13
CA GLU A 104 2.32 -9.71 -8.11
C GLU A 104 2.01 -11.05 -7.44
N MET A 105 0.92 -11.69 -7.87
CA MET A 105 0.39 -12.91 -7.29
C MET A 105 0.42 -14.05 -8.30
N GLU A 106 1.16 -15.11 -7.98
CA GLU A 106 1.09 -16.38 -8.69
C GLU A 106 0.20 -17.37 -7.93
N GLN A 107 -1.11 -17.39 -8.20
CA GLN A 107 -2.07 -18.26 -7.48
C GLN A 107 -1.74 -19.76 -7.55
N SER A 108 -0.98 -20.20 -8.56
CA SER A 108 -0.51 -21.59 -8.68
C SER A 108 0.64 -21.94 -7.72
N ARG A 109 1.17 -20.97 -6.97
CA ARG A 109 2.26 -21.15 -6.01
C ARG A 109 1.71 -21.26 -4.58
N GLU A 110 2.52 -21.87 -3.73
CA GLU A 110 2.27 -21.96 -2.29
C GLU A 110 2.12 -20.58 -1.63
N LEU A 111 1.26 -20.49 -0.61
CA LEU A 111 1.05 -19.26 0.16
C LEU A 111 2.35 -18.69 0.74
N SER A 112 3.26 -19.59 1.19
CA SER A 112 4.57 -19.20 1.72
C SER A 112 5.44 -18.46 0.70
N TYR A 113 5.31 -18.79 -0.59
CA TYR A 113 5.99 -18.09 -1.67
C TYR A 113 5.42 -16.68 -1.84
N GLN A 114 4.09 -16.54 -1.87
CA GLN A 114 3.40 -15.27 -2.02
C GLN A 114 3.77 -14.28 -0.90
N ILE A 115 3.73 -14.74 0.35
CA ILE A 115 4.10 -13.93 1.53
C ILE A 115 5.54 -13.42 1.42
N LYS A 116 6.48 -14.31 1.03
CA LYS A 116 7.89 -13.93 0.87
C LYS A 116 8.05 -12.91 -0.26
N THR A 117 7.39 -13.10 -1.39
CA THR A 117 7.44 -12.18 -2.53
C THR A 117 6.95 -10.79 -2.14
N VAL A 118 5.80 -10.68 -1.48
CA VAL A 118 5.25 -9.38 -1.03
C VAL A 118 6.19 -8.72 -0.02
N LYS A 119 6.65 -9.46 0.99
CA LYS A 119 7.61 -8.97 1.98
C LYS A 119 8.87 -8.40 1.34
N GLU A 120 9.50 -9.16 0.44
CA GLU A 120 10.73 -8.72 -0.22
C GLU A 120 10.48 -7.54 -1.17
N HIS A 121 9.31 -7.48 -1.81
CA HIS A 121 8.92 -6.32 -2.61
C HIS A 121 8.84 -5.05 -1.74
N LEU A 122 8.11 -5.10 -0.63
CA LEU A 122 7.94 -3.95 0.27
C LEU A 122 9.28 -3.50 0.87
N ARG A 123 10.18 -4.44 1.19
CA ARG A 123 11.53 -4.13 1.71
C ARG A 123 12.44 -3.41 0.71
N ARG A 124 12.22 -3.58 -0.60
CA ARG A 124 12.97 -2.85 -1.63
C ARG A 124 12.56 -1.39 -1.73
N ILE A 125 11.45 -1.00 -1.12
CA ILE A 125 10.96 0.38 -1.14
C ILE A 125 11.71 1.17 -0.05
N PRO A 126 12.58 2.12 -0.44
CA PRO A 126 13.33 2.89 0.54
C PRO A 126 12.40 3.80 1.34
N ASN A 127 12.62 3.88 2.66
CA ASN A 127 11.96 4.82 3.58
C ASN A 127 10.43 4.89 3.38
N LYS A 128 9.78 3.72 3.25
CA LYS A 128 8.33 3.58 3.03
C LYS A 128 7.76 4.54 1.98
N GLY A 129 8.50 4.73 0.89
CA GLY A 129 8.03 5.47 -0.29
C GLY A 129 8.02 6.99 -0.15
N ILE A 130 8.59 7.57 0.90
CA ILE A 130 8.60 9.02 1.12
C ILE A 130 9.22 9.81 -0.05
N GLY A 131 10.24 9.21 -0.70
CA GLY A 131 10.89 9.81 -1.87
C GLY A 131 9.98 9.94 -3.09
N TYR A 132 8.93 9.11 -3.21
CA TYR A 132 8.02 9.17 -4.35
C TYR A 132 7.23 10.47 -4.36
N GLY A 133 6.64 10.86 -3.23
CA GLY A 133 5.90 12.12 -3.10
C GLY A 133 6.80 13.34 -3.34
N LEU A 134 8.02 13.32 -2.80
CA LEU A 134 9.01 14.40 -3.00
C LEU A 134 9.43 14.55 -4.46
N LEU A 135 9.69 13.45 -5.17
CA LEU A 135 10.09 13.52 -6.58
C LEU A 135 8.92 13.91 -7.49
N LYS A 136 7.72 13.43 -7.21
CA LYS A 136 6.52 13.67 -8.01
C LYS A 136 5.99 15.10 -7.84
N TYR A 137 5.96 15.61 -6.62
CA TYR A 137 5.34 16.91 -6.30
C TYR A 137 6.35 17.98 -5.87
N GLY A 138 7.53 17.63 -5.38
CA GLY A 138 8.56 18.59 -4.98
C GLY A 138 9.14 19.39 -6.14
N LYS A 139 9.18 18.82 -7.36
CA LYS A 139 9.49 19.59 -8.58
C LYS A 139 8.44 20.66 -8.89
N ALA A 140 7.15 20.34 -8.67
CA ALA A 140 6.06 21.28 -8.91
C ALA A 140 6.08 22.47 -7.93
N ALA A 141 6.55 22.27 -6.70
CA ALA A 141 6.72 23.36 -5.73
C ALA A 141 7.90 24.30 -6.09
N ALA A 142 8.96 23.79 -6.72
CA ALA A 142 10.11 24.59 -7.15
C ALA A 142 9.81 25.47 -8.39
N GLU A 143 8.86 25.04 -9.24
CA GLU A 143 8.47 25.77 -10.46
C GLU A 143 7.36 26.82 -10.22
N GLY A 144 6.69 26.80 -9.06
CA GLY A 144 5.61 27.74 -8.71
C GLY A 144 6.04 28.99 -7.93
N GLY A 145 7.34 29.16 -7.66
CA GLY A 145 7.89 30.20 -6.76
C GLY A 145 8.66 31.33 -7.45
N HIS A 146 8.33 31.71 -8.68
CA HIS A 146 8.84 32.92 -9.34
C HIS A 146 7.72 33.59 -10.15
N GLY A 147 6.82 34.28 -9.46
CA GLY A 147 5.82 35.15 -10.06
C GLY A 147 5.48 36.25 -9.07
N SER A 148 5.83 37.48 -9.44
CA SER A 148 5.75 38.73 -8.67
C SER A 148 4.42 39.03 -8.00
#